data_AF-A0A9N8JJS2-F1
#
_entry.id   AF-A0A9N8JJS2-F1
#
_cell.length_a   1.000
_cell.length_b   1.000
_cell.length_c   1.000
_cell.angle_alpha   90.00
_cell.angle_beta   90.00
_cell.angle_gamma   90.00
#
_symmetry.space_group_name_H-M   'P 1'
#
loop_
_entity.id
_entity.type
_entity.pdbx_description
1 polymer ?
#
loop_
_entity_poly.entity_id
_entity_poly.type
_entity_poly.pdbx_seq_one_letter_code
_entity_poly.pdbx_strand_id
1 'polypeptide(L)'
;MEQLGLPIYEYAEAIADTLATLHWDAEVDANDVEFVLGSRRQLEISSMRQMSSSDIAFMLYNYPTRRTDDAARLEPSTKLHASAPQDLQVWVLDFDCCDAITMDIEGVEKAALSAHINDPYHPKPCTAGSKDFELWETFRKRYVATGVDIINRKGLDEKLPELFIERLVGLQEEPRSEHRQFERGPYCARHSNETC
;
A
#
# COMPACT_ATOMS: atom_id res chain seq x y z
N MET A 1 -16.67 -5.04 -5.22
CA MET A 1 -15.87 -6.28 -5.09
C MET A 1 -16.72 -7.48 -4.65
N GLU A 2 -17.58 -7.34 -3.63
CA GLU A 2 -18.44 -8.43 -3.16
C GLU A 2 -19.36 -9.04 -4.23
N GLN A 3 -20.06 -8.20 -5.01
CA GLN A 3 -20.96 -8.67 -6.09
C GLN A 3 -20.24 -9.48 -7.18
N LEU A 4 -18.91 -9.37 -7.26
CA LEU A 4 -18.07 -10.10 -8.20
C LEU A 4 -17.56 -11.44 -7.62
N GLY A 5 -17.95 -11.80 -6.39
CA GLY A 5 -17.53 -13.04 -5.73
C GLY A 5 -16.05 -13.06 -5.33
N LEU A 6 -15.43 -11.88 -5.21
CA LEU A 6 -14.02 -11.72 -4.87
C LEU A 6 -13.76 -11.97 -3.38
N PRO A 7 -12.58 -12.50 -2.98
CA PRO A 7 -12.22 -12.74 -1.58
C PRO A 7 -11.91 -11.43 -0.83
N ILE A 8 -12.94 -10.65 -0.53
CA ILE A 8 -12.84 -9.29 0.05
C ILE A 8 -12.08 -9.22 1.38
N TYR A 9 -12.12 -10.27 2.20
CA TYR A 9 -11.38 -10.32 3.47
C TYR A 9 -9.87 -10.51 3.23
N GLU A 10 -9.48 -11.37 2.30
CA GLU A 10 -8.08 -11.55 1.91
C GLU A 10 -7.50 -10.26 1.30
N TYR A 11 -8.31 -9.50 0.56
CA TYR A 11 -7.89 -8.17 0.09
C TYR A 11 -7.70 -7.16 1.22
N ALA A 12 -8.63 -7.12 2.19
CA ALA A 12 -8.49 -6.27 3.35
C ALA A 12 -7.21 -6.61 4.14
N GLU A 13 -6.89 -7.90 4.29
CA GLU A 13 -5.65 -8.35 4.92
C GLU A 13 -4.40 -7.96 4.11
N ALA A 14 -4.40 -8.16 2.79
CA ALA A 14 -3.28 -7.82 1.92
C ALA A 14 -2.97 -6.31 1.91
N ILE A 15 -4.02 -5.47 1.90
CA ILE A 15 -3.86 -4.01 1.99
C ILE A 15 -3.32 -3.62 3.37
N ALA A 16 -3.81 -4.26 4.45
CA ALA A 16 -3.32 -4.04 5.81
C ALA A 16 -1.83 -4.39 5.96
N ASP A 17 -1.40 -5.53 5.43
CA ASP A 17 0.00 -5.96 5.44
C ASP A 17 0.88 -4.97 4.68
N THR A 18 0.39 -4.50 3.53
CA THR A 18 1.11 -3.55 2.70
C THR A 18 1.29 -2.21 3.41
N LEU A 19 0.22 -1.62 3.94
CA LEU A 19 0.32 -0.33 4.65
C LEU A 19 1.20 -0.44 5.89
N ALA A 20 1.10 -1.53 6.66
CA ALA A 20 1.99 -1.75 7.81
C ALA A 20 3.46 -1.85 7.38
N THR A 21 3.74 -2.49 6.25
CA THR A 21 5.09 -2.58 5.67
C THR A 21 5.59 -1.20 5.20
N LEU A 22 4.75 -0.43 4.51
CA LEU A 22 5.10 0.92 4.05
C LEU A 22 5.42 1.84 5.23
N HIS A 23 4.56 1.85 6.26
CA HIS A 23 4.75 2.73 7.41
C HIS A 23 5.94 2.29 8.27
N TRP A 24 6.04 1.01 8.63
CA TRP A 24 6.95 0.61 9.72
C TRP A 24 8.24 -0.04 9.25
N ASP A 25 8.24 -0.67 8.06
CA ASP A 25 9.45 -1.28 7.50
C ASP A 25 10.16 -0.31 6.57
N ALA A 26 9.42 0.25 5.60
CA ALA A 26 9.92 1.23 4.63
C ALA A 26 9.96 2.68 5.16
N GLU A 27 9.33 2.95 6.31
CA GLU A 27 9.37 4.26 6.99
C GLU A 27 8.84 5.42 6.13
N VAL A 28 7.78 5.17 5.36
CA VAL A 28 7.10 6.18 4.53
C VAL A 28 5.63 6.34 4.90
N ASP A 29 5.02 7.48 4.58
CA ASP A 29 3.63 7.82 4.93
C ASP A 29 2.56 7.18 4.02
N ALA A 30 2.96 6.45 2.98
CA ALA A 30 2.07 5.88 1.97
C ALA A 30 1.12 6.90 1.30
N ASN A 31 1.54 8.17 1.21
CA ASN A 31 0.73 9.21 0.56
C ASN A 31 0.54 8.93 -0.94
N ASP A 32 -0.71 9.08 -1.40
CA ASP A 32 -1.18 8.83 -2.77
C ASP A 32 -1.06 7.38 -3.28
N VAL A 33 -0.71 6.42 -2.41
CA VAL A 33 -0.57 5.02 -2.82
C VAL A 33 -1.89 4.43 -3.29
N GLU A 34 -1.88 3.85 -4.50
CA GLU A 34 -3.01 3.18 -5.11
C GLU A 34 -2.90 1.65 -5.07
N PHE A 35 -4.05 0.98 -4.89
CA PHE A 35 -4.16 -0.47 -4.91
C PHE A 35 -4.96 -0.94 -6.12
N VAL A 36 -4.36 -1.78 -6.96
CA VAL A 36 -5.00 -2.30 -8.18
C VAL A 36 -5.02 -3.83 -8.18
N LEU A 37 -6.16 -4.38 -8.57
CA LEU A 37 -6.31 -5.81 -8.81
C LEU A 37 -5.80 -6.16 -10.21
N GLY A 38 -4.82 -7.04 -10.28
CA GLY A 38 -4.22 -7.49 -11.52
C GLY A 38 -3.91 -8.97 -11.50
N SER A 39 -3.97 -9.62 -12.66
CA SER A 39 -3.50 -11.00 -12.79
C SER A 39 -2.00 -11.02 -13.05
N ARG A 40 -1.29 -12.02 -12.51
CA ARG A 40 0.12 -12.26 -12.87
C ARG A 40 0.22 -12.43 -14.39
N ARG A 41 1.27 -11.89 -15.00
CA ARG A 41 1.62 -12.28 -16.37
C ARG A 41 1.85 -13.80 -16.38
N GLN A 42 1.17 -14.51 -17.26
CA GLN A 42 1.43 -15.94 -17.53
C GLN A 42 2.79 -16.05 -18.22
N LEU A 43 3.86 -15.91 -17.45
CA LEU A 43 5.22 -16.22 -17.85
C LEU A 43 5.56 -17.57 -17.24
N GLU A 44 6.23 -18.43 -18.01
CA GLU A 44 6.78 -19.70 -17.54
C GLU A 44 7.57 -19.45 -16.22
N ILE A 45 7.15 -20.07 -15.11
CA ILE A 45 7.71 -19.83 -13.76
C ILE A 45 9.24 -19.98 -13.74
N SER A 46 9.78 -20.85 -14.59
CA SER A 46 11.21 -21.10 -14.80
C SER A 46 12.01 -19.88 -15.32
N SER A 47 11.32 -18.85 -15.85
CA SER A 47 11.92 -17.60 -16.34
C SER A 47 11.91 -16.46 -15.32
N MET A 48 11.17 -16.56 -14.21
CA MET A 48 11.08 -15.47 -13.23
C MET A 48 12.21 -15.58 -12.21
N ARG A 49 13.32 -14.89 -12.47
CA ARG A 49 14.40 -14.71 -11.48
C ARG A 49 14.00 -13.59 -10.52
N GLN A 50 13.79 -13.91 -9.24
CA GLN A 50 13.64 -12.89 -8.21
C GLN A 50 14.94 -12.09 -8.13
N MET A 51 14.84 -10.76 -8.23
CA MET A 51 16.02 -9.89 -8.16
C MET A 51 16.52 -9.81 -6.72
N SER A 52 17.83 -9.84 -6.52
CA SER A 52 18.39 -9.63 -5.21
C SER A 52 18.23 -8.16 -4.78
N SER A 53 18.23 -7.87 -3.48
CA SER A 53 18.20 -6.49 -2.98
C SER A 53 19.37 -5.66 -3.52
N SER A 54 20.53 -6.29 -3.73
CA SER A 54 21.69 -5.64 -4.35
C SER A 54 21.41 -5.26 -5.80
N ASP A 55 20.81 -6.16 -6.59
CA ASP A 55 20.47 -5.87 -7.98
C ASP A 55 19.47 -4.70 -8.09
N ILE A 56 18.50 -4.65 -7.17
CA ILE A 56 17.52 -3.56 -7.08
C ILE A 56 18.22 -2.24 -6.75
N ALA A 57 19.13 -2.24 -5.78
CA ALA A 57 19.85 -1.03 -5.37
C ALA A 57 20.73 -0.42 -6.47
N PHE A 58 21.19 -1.22 -7.44
CA PHE A 58 21.96 -0.77 -8.60
C PHE A 58 21.10 -0.45 -9.82
N MET A 59 19.77 -0.57 -9.74
CA MET A 59 18.90 -0.16 -10.83
C MET A 59 19.00 1.35 -11.06
N LEU A 60 19.09 1.73 -12.34
CA LEU A 60 18.97 3.11 -12.74
C LEU A 60 17.54 3.61 -12.53
N TYR A 61 17.38 4.91 -12.30
CA TYR A 61 16.06 5.55 -12.33
C TYR A 61 15.35 5.24 -13.66
N ASN A 62 14.08 4.82 -13.59
CA ASN A 62 13.30 4.29 -14.72
C ASN A 62 13.85 3.01 -15.36
N TYR A 63 14.51 2.13 -14.60
CA TYR A 63 14.91 0.82 -15.10
C TYR A 63 13.69 0.04 -15.60
N PRO A 64 13.70 -0.51 -16.83
CA PRO A 64 12.56 -1.24 -17.35
C PRO A 64 12.25 -2.46 -16.48
N THR A 65 11.00 -2.57 -16.01
CA THR A 65 10.49 -3.79 -15.35
C THR A 65 10.29 -4.94 -16.34
N ARG A 66 10.47 -4.68 -17.65
CA ARG A 66 10.52 -5.72 -18.69
C ARG A 66 11.94 -6.28 -18.74
N ARG A 67 12.07 -7.60 -18.54
CA ARG A 67 13.28 -8.35 -18.88
C ARG A 67 13.68 -8.01 -20.33
N THR A 68 14.84 -7.38 -20.49
CA THR A 68 15.38 -6.94 -21.80
C THR A 68 16.20 -8.04 -22.47
N ASP A 69 16.37 -9.18 -21.82
CA ASP A 69 17.23 -10.30 -22.24
C ASP A 69 16.56 -11.29 -23.19
N ASP A 70 15.22 -11.30 -23.31
CA ASP A 70 14.52 -12.26 -24.17
C ASP A 70 14.12 -11.65 -25.52
N ALA A 71 14.88 -11.99 -26.57
CA ALA A 71 14.56 -11.77 -27.98
C ALA A 71 13.26 -12.45 -28.47
N ALA A 72 12.51 -13.11 -27.57
CA ALA A 72 11.18 -13.61 -27.84
C ALA A 72 10.17 -12.61 -27.27
N ARG A 73 9.77 -11.68 -28.12
CA ARG A 73 8.67 -10.73 -27.94
C ARG A 73 7.35 -11.48 -27.80
N LEU A 74 7.15 -12.20 -26.70
CA LEU A 74 5.84 -12.60 -26.22
C LEU A 74 5.20 -11.32 -25.68
N GLU A 75 4.59 -10.55 -26.60
CA GLU A 75 3.66 -9.50 -26.22
C GLU A 75 2.71 -10.12 -25.19
N PRO A 76 2.62 -9.56 -23.97
CA PRO A 76 1.72 -10.09 -22.97
C PRO A 76 0.34 -10.18 -23.60
N SER A 77 -0.23 -11.38 -23.67
CA SER A 77 -1.56 -11.55 -24.21
C SER A 77 -2.51 -10.64 -23.43
N THR A 78 -3.05 -9.62 -24.10
CA THR A 78 -4.16 -8.82 -23.57
C THR A 78 -5.45 -9.62 -23.47
N LYS A 79 -5.48 -10.84 -24.01
CA LYS A 79 -6.59 -11.76 -23.84
C LYS A 79 -6.52 -12.38 -22.46
N LEU A 80 -7.45 -11.98 -21.61
CA LEU A 80 -7.76 -12.64 -20.35
C LEU A 80 -8.12 -14.10 -20.65
N HIS A 81 -7.23 -15.05 -20.37
CA HIS A 81 -7.55 -16.47 -20.50
C HIS A 81 -8.39 -16.89 -19.28
N ALA A 82 -9.70 -16.98 -19.48
CA ALA A 82 -10.69 -17.26 -18.43
C ALA A 82 -10.66 -18.70 -17.87
N SER A 83 -9.68 -19.53 -18.21
CA SER A 83 -9.72 -20.98 -18.03
C SER A 83 -8.85 -21.54 -16.90
N ALA A 84 -8.23 -20.69 -16.07
CA ALA A 84 -7.56 -21.09 -14.84
C ALA A 84 -8.07 -20.20 -13.69
N PRO A 85 -8.11 -20.67 -12.42
CA PRO A 85 -8.30 -19.77 -11.29
C PRO A 85 -7.27 -18.67 -11.44
N GLN A 86 -7.74 -17.45 -11.66
CA GLN A 86 -6.84 -16.33 -11.92
C GLN A 86 -6.05 -16.11 -10.62
N ASP A 87 -4.72 -16.22 -10.70
CA ASP A 87 -3.80 -15.77 -9.65
C ASP A 87 -3.96 -14.24 -9.52
N LEU A 88 -5.02 -13.82 -8.84
CA LEU A 88 -5.36 -12.43 -8.65
C LEU A 88 -4.43 -11.86 -7.59
N GLN A 89 -3.69 -10.82 -7.97
CA GLN A 89 -2.70 -10.15 -7.13
C GLN A 89 -3.15 -8.71 -6.86
N VAL A 90 -2.80 -8.22 -5.68
CA VAL A 90 -2.89 -6.79 -5.36
C VAL A 90 -1.56 -6.16 -5.74
N TRP A 91 -1.62 -5.13 -6.58
CA TRP A 91 -0.48 -4.32 -6.97
C TRP A 91 -0.54 -2.97 -6.27
N VAL A 92 0.62 -2.48 -5.85
CA VAL A 92 0.81 -1.16 -5.26
C VAL A 92 1.37 -0.25 -6.35
N LEU A 93 0.74 0.90 -6.59
CA LEU A 93 1.12 1.90 -7.59
C LEU A 93 1.14 3.30 -6.95
N ASP A 94 1.60 4.30 -7.72
CA ASP A 94 1.58 5.73 -7.38
C ASP A 94 2.24 6.08 -6.02
N PHE A 95 3.35 5.42 -5.71
CA PHE A 95 4.14 5.68 -4.51
C PHE A 95 5.17 6.81 -4.68
N ASP A 96 5.11 7.60 -5.75
CA ASP A 96 6.01 8.73 -6.01
C ASP A 96 5.67 9.97 -5.15
N CYS A 97 4.49 9.99 -4.54
CA CYS A 97 4.07 10.99 -3.56
C CYS A 97 4.40 10.61 -2.10
N CYS A 98 4.94 9.42 -1.85
CA CYS A 98 5.34 8.98 -0.52
C CYS A 98 6.49 9.80 0.03
N ASP A 99 6.47 10.04 1.34
CA ASP A 99 7.53 10.74 2.04
C ASP A 99 7.89 10.06 3.35
N ALA A 100 9.13 10.27 3.81
CA ALA A 100 9.62 9.65 5.03
C ALA A 100 8.79 10.07 6.25
N ILE A 101 8.62 9.15 7.18
CA ILE A 101 8.02 9.39 8.49
C ILE A 101 9.02 9.08 9.61
N THR A 102 8.84 9.76 10.74
CA THR A 102 9.56 9.44 11.97
C THR A 102 8.92 8.23 12.67
N MET A 103 9.70 7.42 13.38
CA MET A 103 9.18 6.26 14.13
C MET A 103 8.66 6.67 15.52
N ASP A 104 7.78 7.68 15.54
CA ASP A 104 7.18 8.26 16.74
C ASP A 104 5.76 8.80 16.45
N ILE A 105 5.19 9.53 17.41
CA ILE A 105 3.83 10.10 17.31
C ILE A 105 3.70 11.08 16.13
N GLU A 106 4.77 11.78 15.74
CA GLU A 106 4.72 12.70 14.60
C GLU A 106 4.61 11.95 13.27
N GLY A 107 5.32 10.84 13.13
CA GLY A 107 5.17 9.99 11.94
C GLY A 107 3.85 9.23 11.91
N VAL A 108 3.33 8.83 13.08
CA VAL A 108 1.96 8.31 13.20
C VAL A 108 0.94 9.32 12.67
N GLU A 109 1.05 10.59 13.05
CA GLU A 109 0.16 11.67 12.58
C GLU A 109 0.24 11.82 11.06
N LYS A 110 1.45 11.87 10.50
CA LYS A 110 1.68 12.02 9.06
C LYS A 110 1.07 10.85 8.27
N ALA A 111 1.36 9.61 8.68
CA ALA A 111 0.83 8.41 8.04
C ALA A 111 -0.70 8.31 8.12
N ALA A 112 -1.28 8.62 9.29
CA ALA A 112 -2.73 8.58 9.48
C ALA A 112 -3.46 9.63 8.62
N LEU A 113 -2.90 10.84 8.50
CA LEU A 113 -3.42 11.87 7.62
C LEU A 113 -3.36 11.45 6.15
N SER A 114 -2.22 10.91 5.69
CA SER A 114 -2.06 10.37 4.34
C SER A 114 -3.09 9.26 4.06
N ALA A 115 -3.24 8.28 4.95
CA ALA A 115 -4.27 7.25 4.81
C ALA A 115 -5.70 7.82 4.79
N HIS A 116 -5.99 8.85 5.60
CA HIS A 116 -7.31 9.47 5.64
C HIS A 116 -7.65 10.24 4.35
N ILE A 117 -6.68 10.95 3.76
CA ILE A 117 -6.88 11.74 2.54
C ILE A 117 -6.84 10.90 1.26
N ASN A 118 -6.09 9.80 1.26
CA ASN A 118 -5.99 8.90 0.11
C ASN A 118 -7.36 8.41 -0.36
N ASP A 119 -7.46 8.17 -1.67
CA ASP A 119 -8.67 7.68 -2.31
C ASP A 119 -9.11 6.32 -1.72
N PRO A 120 -10.43 6.02 -1.74
CA PRO A 120 -11.10 5.17 -0.75
C PRO A 120 -10.90 3.66 -0.93
N TYR A 121 -9.83 3.21 -1.56
CA TYR A 121 -9.66 1.81 -1.95
C TYR A 121 -9.25 0.86 -0.80
N HIS A 122 -9.06 1.38 0.42
CA HIS A 122 -8.84 0.60 1.63
C HIS A 122 -10.03 0.71 2.61
N PRO A 123 -10.33 -0.34 3.41
CA PRO A 123 -11.41 -0.29 4.39
C PRO A 123 -11.24 0.89 5.36
N LYS A 124 -12.30 1.67 5.56
CA LYS A 124 -12.30 2.84 6.45
C LYS A 124 -12.99 2.54 7.79
N PRO A 125 -12.61 3.24 8.87
CA PRO A 125 -13.38 3.20 10.11
C PRO A 125 -14.85 3.52 9.85
N CYS A 126 -15.75 2.68 10.37
CA CYS A 126 -17.18 2.84 10.17
C CYS A 126 -17.97 2.27 11.35
N THR A 127 -19.28 2.56 11.36
CA THR A 127 -20.18 2.12 12.43
C THR A 127 -20.45 0.62 12.37
N ALA A 128 -20.59 0.01 13.55
CA ALA A 128 -20.82 -1.43 13.66
C ALA A 128 -22.14 -1.88 13.02
N GLY A 129 -22.16 -3.13 12.54
CA GLY A 129 -23.36 -3.78 12.02
C GLY A 129 -23.48 -3.83 10.50
N SER A 130 -22.46 -3.37 9.76
CA SER A 130 -22.36 -3.50 8.31
C SER A 130 -21.26 -4.48 7.90
N LYS A 131 -21.27 -4.93 6.64
CA LYS A 131 -20.16 -5.71 6.08
C LYS A 131 -18.88 -4.89 5.96
N ASP A 132 -19.01 -3.58 5.71
CA ASP A 132 -17.88 -2.65 5.71
C ASP A 132 -17.18 -2.61 7.08
N PHE A 133 -17.95 -2.74 8.17
CA PHE A 133 -17.38 -2.86 9.50
C PHE A 133 -16.59 -4.16 9.70
N GLU A 134 -17.06 -5.28 9.15
CA GLU A 134 -16.31 -6.53 9.19
C GLU A 134 -15.00 -6.44 8.41
N LEU A 135 -15.00 -5.76 7.26
CA LEU A 135 -13.80 -5.50 6.45
C LEU A 135 -12.84 -4.56 7.18
N TRP A 136 -13.35 -3.49 7.77
CA TRP A 136 -12.58 -2.59 8.61
C TRP A 136 -11.93 -3.33 9.78
N GLU A 137 -12.67 -4.17 10.50
CA GLU A 137 -12.15 -4.91 11.64
C GLU A 137 -11.10 -5.96 11.22
N THR A 138 -11.29 -6.56 10.05
CA THR A 138 -10.31 -7.48 9.43
C THR A 138 -9.02 -6.73 9.11
N PHE A 139 -9.13 -5.60 8.40
CA PHE A 139 -8.01 -4.71 8.09
C PHE A 139 -7.29 -4.27 9.38
N ARG A 140 -8.03 -3.76 10.36
CA ARG A 140 -7.49 -3.22 11.62
C ARG A 140 -6.69 -4.27 12.38
N LYS A 141 -7.26 -5.47 12.57
CA LYS A 141 -6.58 -6.57 13.28
C LYS A 141 -5.31 -6.99 12.55
N ARG A 142 -5.38 -7.12 11.23
CA ARG A 142 -4.24 -7.53 10.42
C ARG A 142 -3.13 -6.47 10.42
N TYR A 143 -3.50 -5.20 10.25
CA TYR A 143 -2.56 -4.07 10.24
C TYR A 143 -1.77 -4.00 11.55
N VAL A 144 -2.46 -4.08 12.69
CA VAL A 144 -1.81 -4.06 14.00
C VAL A 144 -0.90 -5.28 14.18
N ALA A 145 -1.37 -6.48 13.85
CA ALA A 145 -0.57 -7.69 13.99
C ALA A 145 0.72 -7.65 13.17
N THR A 146 0.64 -7.24 11.90
CA THR A 146 1.79 -7.12 11.01
C THR A 146 2.69 -5.96 11.42
N GLY A 147 2.12 -4.82 11.81
CA GLY A 147 2.87 -3.68 12.32
C GLY A 147 3.69 -4.06 13.54
N VAL A 148 3.07 -4.67 14.56
CA VAL A 148 3.71 -5.11 15.81
C VAL A 148 4.86 -6.08 15.53
N ASP A 149 4.72 -7.02 14.59
CA ASP A 149 5.83 -7.88 14.18
C ASP A 149 7.02 -7.06 13.64
N ILE A 150 6.77 -6.16 12.69
CA ILE A 150 7.80 -5.31 12.07
C ILE A 150 8.52 -4.48 13.13
N ILE A 151 7.78 -3.75 13.96
CA ILE A 151 8.39 -2.84 14.93
C ILE A 151 9.12 -3.58 16.05
N ASN A 152 8.66 -4.78 16.45
CA ASN A 152 9.40 -5.64 17.38
C ASN A 152 10.72 -6.11 16.79
N ARG A 153 10.74 -6.49 15.50
CA ARG A 153 11.99 -6.84 14.79
C ARG A 153 12.96 -5.66 14.74
N LYS A 154 12.46 -4.42 14.69
CA LYS A 154 13.24 -3.17 14.65
C LYS A 154 13.57 -2.61 16.03
N GLY A 155 13.01 -3.15 17.12
CA GLY A 155 13.22 -2.66 18.48
C GLY A 155 12.60 -1.29 18.76
N LEU A 156 11.47 -0.98 18.11
CA LEU A 156 10.71 0.26 18.25
C LEU A 156 9.54 0.11 19.24
N ASP A 157 8.83 1.20 19.54
CA ASP A 157 7.70 1.19 20.48
C ASP A 157 6.51 0.37 19.93
N GLU A 158 6.14 -0.70 20.63
CA GLU A 158 5.06 -1.65 20.30
C GLU A 158 3.69 -0.99 20.04
N LYS A 159 3.50 0.25 20.50
CA LYS A 159 2.23 0.97 20.41
C LYS A 159 2.01 1.72 19.10
N LEU A 160 3.06 1.97 18.30
CA LEU A 160 2.94 2.79 17.09
C LEU A 160 1.84 2.31 16.10
N PRO A 161 1.69 1.00 15.83
CA PRO A 161 0.64 0.51 14.95
C PRO A 161 -0.77 0.73 15.50
N GLU A 162 -0.97 0.61 16.82
CA GLU A 162 -2.25 0.89 17.48
C GLU A 162 -2.56 2.38 17.46
N LEU A 163 -1.58 3.23 17.77
CA LEU A 163 -1.72 4.69 17.73
C LEU A 163 -2.10 5.19 16.33
N PHE A 164 -1.58 4.57 15.26
CA PHE A 164 -2.02 4.85 13.89
C PHE A 164 -3.51 4.57 13.68
N ILE A 165 -3.99 3.40 14.13
CA ILE A 165 -5.41 3.05 14.00
C ILE A 165 -6.28 4.01 14.81
N GLU A 166 -5.89 4.32 16.05
CA GLU A 166 -6.60 5.28 16.90
C GLU A 166 -6.69 6.66 16.23
N ARG A 167 -5.57 7.13 15.65
CA ARG A 167 -5.54 8.40 14.96
C ARG A 167 -6.41 8.41 13.71
N LEU A 168 -6.35 7.36 12.90
CA LEU A 168 -7.17 7.21 11.69
C LEU A 168 -8.68 7.21 12.00
N VAL A 169 -9.08 6.62 13.14
CA VAL A 169 -10.46 6.67 13.65
C VAL A 169 -10.81 8.11 14.06
N GLY A 170 -9.93 8.79 14.82
CA GLY A 170 -10.17 10.16 15.27
C GLY A 170 -10.35 11.16 14.11
N LEU A 171 -9.60 10.97 13.02
CA LEU A 171 -9.69 11.80 11.82
C LEU A 171 -11.05 11.72 11.10
N GLN A 172 -11.89 10.71 11.36
CA GLN A 172 -13.24 10.66 10.76
C GLN A 172 -14.16 11.80 11.22
N GLU A 173 -13.91 12.31 12.43
CA GLU A 173 -14.73 13.35 13.05
C GLU A 173 -14.11 14.75 12.90
N GLU A 174 -12.88 14.84 12.38
CA GLU A 174 -12.14 16.09 12.22
C GLU A 174 -12.36 16.73 10.84
N PRO A 175 -12.58 18.05 10.77
CA PRO A 175 -12.65 18.73 9.49
C PRO A 175 -11.25 18.85 8.88
N ARG A 176 -11.15 18.64 7.56
CA ARG A 176 -9.88 18.74 6.80
C ARG A 176 -9.13 20.06 6.99
N SER A 177 -9.79 21.15 7.37
CA SER A 177 -9.17 22.45 7.65
C SER A 177 -8.29 22.46 8.91
N GLU A 178 -8.50 21.51 9.83
CA GLU A 178 -7.75 21.37 11.08
C GLU A 178 -6.58 20.40 10.96
N HIS A 179 -6.47 19.69 9.84
CA HIS A 179 -5.40 18.73 9.61
C HIS A 179 -4.05 19.42 9.53
N ARG A 180 -3.07 18.89 10.27
CA ARG A 180 -1.69 19.36 10.23
C ARG A 180 -1.15 19.22 8.81
N GLN A 181 -0.49 20.28 8.33
CA GLN A 181 0.24 20.24 7.07
C GLN A 181 1.66 19.76 7.31
N PHE A 182 2.10 18.78 6.52
CA PHE A 182 3.48 18.32 6.47
C PHE A 182 4.13 18.83 5.19
N GLU A 183 5.37 19.32 5.31
CA GLU A 183 6.16 19.66 4.13
C GLU A 183 6.46 18.39 3.35
N ARG A 184 6.33 18.47 2.01
CA ARG A 184 6.68 17.36 1.13
C ARG A 184 8.20 17.24 1.03
N GLY A 185 8.70 16.03 1.24
CA GLY A 185 10.11 15.72 1.07
C GLY A 185 10.62 15.92 -0.36
N PRO A 186 11.95 15.99 -0.54
CA PRO A 186 12.58 16.37 -1.80
C PRO A 186 12.36 15.36 -2.95
N TYR A 187 11.91 14.15 -2.62
CA TYR A 187 11.65 13.08 -3.58
C TYR A 187 10.16 12.90 -3.90
N CYS A 188 9.27 13.56 -3.14
CA CYS A 188 7.84 13.56 -3.38
C CYS A 188 7.54 14.34 -4.67
N ALA A 189 6.84 13.72 -5.61
CA ALA A 189 6.43 14.38 -6.84
C ALA A 189 5.60 15.64 -6.55
N ARG A 190 5.93 16.75 -7.22
CA ARG A 190 5.14 17.98 -7.14
C ARG A 190 3.88 17.80 -7.98
N HIS A 191 2.70 18.00 -7.40
CA HIS A 191 1.49 18.14 -8.21
C HIS A 191 1.69 19.31 -9.17
N SER A 192 1.40 19.09 -10.45
CA SER A 192 1.59 20.00 -11.58
C SER A 192 0.67 21.24 -11.57
N ASN A 193 0.23 21.71 -10.40
CA ASN A 193 -0.53 22.95 -10.26
C ASN A 193 0.36 24.20 -10.19
N GLU A 194 1.68 24.04 -10.29
CA GLU A 194 2.59 25.13 -10.64
C GLU A 194 2.93 25.02 -12.13
N THR A 195 2.33 25.90 -12.93
CA THR A 195 2.57 26.16 -14.37
C THR A 195 2.14 25.09 -15.39
N CYS A 196 0.93 25.26 -15.92
CA CYS A 196 0.67 25.30 -17.37
C CYS A 196 -0.24 26.48 -17.70
#